data_AF-A0A7Y4VC42-F1
#
_entry.id   AF-A0A7Y4VC42-F1
#
_cell.length_a   1.000
_cell.length_b   1.000
_cell.length_c   1.000
_cell.angle_alpha   90.00
_cell.angle_beta   90.00
_cell.angle_gamma   90.00
#
_symmetry.space_group_name_H-M   'P 1'
#
loop_
_entity.id
_entity.type
_entity.pdbx_description
1 polymer ?
#
loop_
_entity_poly.entity_id
_entity_poly.type
_entity_poly.pdbx_seq_one_letter_code
_entity_poly.pdbx_strand_id
1 'polypeptide(L)'
;MKRGIQILAGAVVVVALAAWLTTGAHRGWTKTQIEVKTLDEVTGIEGITYQKGFWPGVDFLGAGLIGAGVLAGVSFLFRSKSNPQHQQQTNKL
;
A
#
# COMPACT_ATOMS: atom_id res chain seq x y z
N MET A 1 14.12 -14.01 11.43
CA MET A 1 12.74 -13.53 11.20
C MET A 1 12.60 -11.99 11.09
N LYS A 2 13.58 -11.18 11.54
CA LYS A 2 13.48 -9.69 11.54
C LYS A 2 13.53 -9.05 10.13
N ARG A 3 14.29 -9.65 9.20
CA ARG A 3 14.42 -9.18 7.82
C ARG A 3 13.12 -9.32 7.02
N GLY A 4 12.38 -10.42 7.24
CA GLY A 4 11.15 -10.70 6.50
C GLY A 4 10.08 -9.62 6.66
N ILE A 5 9.80 -9.21 7.89
CA ILE A 5 8.79 -8.16 8.18
C ILE A 5 9.24 -6.80 7.62
N GLN A 6 10.54 -6.49 7.70
CA GLN A 6 11.08 -5.24 7.14
C GLN A 6 11.04 -5.21 5.61
N ILE A 7 11.36 -6.33 4.96
CA ILE A 7 11.24 -6.49 3.50
C ILE A 7 9.78 -6.35 3.09
N LEU A 8 8.86 -6.97 3.84
CA LEU A 8 7.43 -6.93 3.54
C LEU A 8 6.86 -5.52 3.74
N ALA A 9 7.26 -4.81 4.79
CA ALA A 9 6.91 -3.40 4.99
C ALA A 9 7.44 -2.51 3.86
N GLY A 10 8.69 -2.70 3.44
CA GLY A 10 9.26 -1.99 2.29
C GLY A 10 8.51 -2.30 0.99
N ALA A 11 8.17 -3.56 0.76
CA ALA A 11 7.39 -3.98 -0.41
C ALA A 11 6.00 -3.33 -0.43
N VAL A 12 5.31 -3.26 0.71
CA VAL A 12 4.00 -2.57 0.81
C VAL A 12 4.13 -1.10 0.44
N VAL A 13 5.16 -0.41 0.93
CA VAL A 13 5.39 1.00 0.57
C VAL A 13 5.67 1.15 -0.92
N VAL A 14 6.53 0.31 -1.50
CA VAL A 14 6.86 0.36 -2.93
C VAL A 14 5.62 0.11 -3.79
N VAL A 15 4.81 -0.90 -3.45
CA VAL A 15 3.58 -1.22 -4.18
C VAL A 15 2.56 -0.09 -4.05
N ALA A 16 2.40 0.50 -2.86
CA ALA A 16 1.49 1.63 -2.66
C ALA A 16 1.94 2.88 -3.44
N LEU A 17 3.24 3.18 -3.44
CA LEU A 17 3.81 4.28 -4.22
C LEU A 17 3.66 4.05 -5.73
N ALA A 18 3.95 2.83 -6.20
CA ALA A 18 3.81 2.47 -7.62
C ALA A 18 2.36 2.54 -8.07
N ALA A 19 1.41 2.04 -7.27
CA ALA A 19 -0.02 2.14 -7.55
C ALA A 19 -0.46 3.61 -7.65
N TRP A 20 -0.06 4.47 -6.70
CA TRP A 20 -0.45 5.88 -6.71
C TRP A 20 0.16 6.67 -7.88
N LEU A 21 1.42 6.40 -8.23
CA LEU A 21 2.09 7.05 -9.35
C LEU A 21 1.49 6.62 -10.70
N THR A 22 1.20 5.32 -10.88
CA THR A 22 0.65 4.79 -12.14
C THR A 22 -0.78 5.25 -12.39
N THR A 23 -1.57 5.51 -11.34
CA THR A 23 -2.93 6.04 -11.46
C THR A 23 -2.97 7.57 -11.55
N GLY A 24 -1.83 8.22 -11.82
CA GLY A 24 -1.75 9.65 -12.13
C GLY A 24 -1.45 10.56 -10.94
N ALA A 25 -0.98 10.01 -9.80
CA ALA A 25 -0.69 10.76 -8.58
C ALA A 25 -1.87 11.67 -8.18
N HIS A 26 -3.08 11.09 -8.21
CA HIS A 26 -4.30 11.82 -7.91
C HIS A 26 -4.20 12.40 -6.49
N ARG A 27 -4.13 13.74 -6.41
CA ARG A 27 -4.02 14.48 -5.13
C ARG A 27 -5.35 14.57 -4.38
N GLY A 28 -6.43 14.09 -4.99
CA GLY A 28 -7.75 14.02 -4.39
C GLY A 28 -7.96 12.76 -3.53
N TRP A 29 -9.20 12.58 -3.07
CA TRP A 29 -9.66 11.37 -2.39
C TRP A 29 -9.86 10.21 -3.37
N THR A 30 -9.74 8.98 -2.87
CA THR A 30 -9.97 7.76 -3.63
C THR A 30 -11.37 7.74 -4.23
N LYS A 31 -11.45 7.51 -5.55
CA LYS A 31 -12.72 7.35 -6.26
C LYS A 31 -12.89 5.90 -6.73
N THR A 32 -14.05 5.33 -6.47
CA THR A 32 -14.43 3.97 -6.92
C THR A 32 -15.39 3.98 -8.12
N GLN A 33 -15.74 5.18 -8.59
CA GLN A 33 -16.60 5.43 -9.73
C GLN A 33 -15.95 6.46 -10.66
N ILE A 34 -16.02 6.18 -11.96
CA ILE A 34 -15.52 7.05 -13.02
C ILE A 34 -16.73 7.66 -13.71
N GLU A 35 -16.77 8.99 -13.76
CA GLU A 35 -17.74 9.71 -14.59
C GLU A 35 -17.36 9.51 -16.05
N VAL A 36 -18.19 8.74 -16.76
CA VAL A 36 -18.09 8.57 -18.20
C VAL A 36 -19.28 9.29 -18.83
N LYS A 37 -18.96 10.22 -19.73
CA LYS A 37 -19.97 10.83 -20.58
C LYS A 37 -20.47 9.78 -21.56
N THR A 38 -21.70 9.34 -21.37
CA THR A 38 -22.36 8.40 -22.28
C THR A 38 -23.40 9.17 -23.07
N LEU A 39 -23.33 9.07 -24.39
CA LEU A 39 -24.42 9.54 -25.25
C LEU A 39 -25.58 8.55 -25.13
N ASP A 40 -26.74 9.04 -24.74
CA ASP A 40 -27.97 8.25 -24.79
C ASP A 40 -28.35 8.03 -26.27
N GLU A 41 -28.32 6.78 -26.72
CA GLU A 41 -28.62 6.40 -28.12
C GLU A 41 -30.04 6.76 -28.55
N VAL A 42 -30.97 6.92 -27.61
CA VAL A 42 -32.39 7.18 -27.93
C VAL A 42 -32.68 8.69 -27.98
N THR A 43 -32.04 9.47 -27.12
CA THR A 43 -32.33 10.92 -26.98
C THR A 43 -31.22 11.83 -27.50
N GLY A 44 -30.00 11.32 -27.70
CA GLY A 44 -28.83 12.09 -28.13
C GLY A 44 -28.28 13.06 -27.07
N ILE A 45 -28.74 12.97 -25.82
CA ILE A 45 -28.31 13.83 -24.72
C ILE A 45 -27.06 13.24 -24.06
N GLU A 46 -26.08 14.08 -23.71
CA GLU A 46 -24.93 13.67 -22.89
C GLU A 46 -25.40 13.37 -21.45
N GLY A 47 -25.44 12.08 -21.10
CA GLY A 47 -25.68 11.61 -19.74
C GLY A 47 -24.38 11.34 -19.00
N ILE A 48 -24.32 11.67 -17.71
CA ILE A 48 -23.20 11.29 -16.85
C ILE A 48 -23.49 9.89 -16.33
N THR A 49 -22.76 8.88 -16.81
CA THR A 49 -22.85 7.51 -16.31
C THR A 49 -21.65 7.21 -15.42
N TYR A 50 -21.88 6.61 -14.27
CA TYR A 50 -20.81 6.18 -13.39
C TYR A 50 -20.40 4.75 -13.72
N GLN A 51 -19.20 4.60 -14.28
CA GLN A 51 -18.59 3.28 -14.47
C GLN A 51 -17.75 2.89 -13.26
N LYS A 52 -17.64 1.58 -13.02
CA LYS A 52 -16.85 1.05 -11.92
C LYS A 52 -15.36 1.23 -12.26
N GLY A 53 -14.61 1.90 -11.40
CA GLY A 53 -13.17 2.06 -11.60
C GLY A 53 -12.47 2.64 -10.39
N PHE A 54 -11.24 2.23 -10.15
CA PHE A 54 -10.52 2.54 -8.92
C PHE A 54 -9.39 3.54 -9.17
N TRP A 55 -9.53 4.73 -8.59
CA TRP A 55 -8.55 5.81 -8.64
C TRP A 55 -8.06 6.06 -7.22
N PRO A 56 -6.96 5.42 -6.79
CA PRO A 56 -6.42 5.59 -5.45
C PRO A 56 -5.95 7.03 -5.27
N GLY A 57 -6.48 7.66 -4.22
CA GLY A 57 -6.14 9.02 -3.83
C GLY A 57 -5.01 9.08 -2.82
N VAL A 58 -4.84 10.27 -2.24
CA VAL A 58 -3.84 10.51 -1.18
C VAL A 58 -4.20 9.76 0.11
N ASP A 59 -5.48 9.53 0.36
CA ASP A 59 -5.98 8.72 1.47
C ASP A 59 -5.54 7.26 1.38
N PHE A 60 -5.53 6.67 0.18
CA PHE A 60 -5.03 5.31 -0.04
C PHE A 60 -3.52 5.23 0.24
N LEU A 61 -2.75 6.19 -0.28
CA LEU A 61 -1.31 6.28 -0.04
C LEU A 61 -0.99 6.55 1.43
N GLY A 62 -1.73 7.45 2.06
CA GLY A 62 -1.63 7.76 3.49
C GLY A 62 -1.93 6.54 4.36
N ALA A 63 -3.02 5.81 4.08
CA ALA A 63 -3.35 4.57 4.77
C ALA A 63 -2.26 3.51 4.60
N GLY A 64 -1.70 3.36 3.39
CA GLY A 64 -0.59 2.46 3.11
C GLY A 64 0.68 2.82 3.90
N LEU A 65 1.04 4.10 3.96
CA LEU A 65 2.19 4.59 4.72
C LEU A 65 1.99 4.44 6.24
N ILE A 66 0.79 4.73 6.75
CA ILE A 66 0.46 4.51 8.17
C ILE A 66 0.56 3.02 8.50
N GLY A 67 -0.03 2.15 7.68
CA GLY A 67 0.06 0.69 7.87
C GLY A 67 1.50 0.19 7.87
N ALA A 68 2.33 0.65 6.93
CA ALA A 68 3.74 0.32 6.87
C ALA A 68 4.52 0.87 8.08
N GLY A 69 4.23 2.10 8.50
CA GLY A 69 4.81 2.75 9.67
C GLY A 69 4.48 2.01 10.97
N VAL A 70 3.23 1.56 11.13
CA VAL A 70 2.80 0.72 12.25
C VAL A 70 3.55 -0.62 12.22
N LEU A 71 3.62 -1.29 11.08
CA LEU A 71 4.37 -2.54 10.94
C LEU A 71 5.85 -2.38 11.31
N ALA A 72 6.49 -1.31 10.83
CA ALA A 72 7.88 -1.00 11.13
C ALA A 72 8.08 -0.63 12.60
N GLY A 73 7.19 0.18 13.17
CA GLY A 73 7.22 0.60 14.57
C GLY A 73 7.03 -0.56 15.53
N VAL A 74 6.05 -1.44 15.26
CA VAL A 74 5.86 -2.70 15.98
C VAL A 74 7.10 -3.58 15.86
N SER A 75 7.68 -3.72 14.66
CA SER A 75 8.92 -4.48 14.48
C SER A 75 10.10 -3.91 15.30
N PHE A 76 10.12 -2.61 15.60
CA PHE A 76 11.16 -1.97 16.39
C PHE A 76 10.89 -2.09 17.90
N LEU A 77 9.64 -1.94 18.33
CA LEU A 77 9.21 -2.13 19.74
C LEU A 77 9.39 -3.58 20.20
N PHE A 78 9.13 -4.55 19.34
CA PHE A 78 9.41 -5.97 19.58
C PHE A 78 10.85 -6.38 19.23
N ARG A 79 11.82 -5.45 19.27
CA ARG A 79 13.26 -5.77 19.23
C ARG A 79 13.67 -6.48 20.54
N SER A 80 13.17 -7.70 20.72
CA SER A 80 13.69 -8.64 21.70
C SER A 80 15.15 -8.92 21.35
N LYS A 81 16.00 -8.75 22.37
CA LYS A 81 17.44 -9.00 22.32
C LYS A 81 17.64 -10.39 21.72
N SER A 82 18.25 -10.47 20.54
CA SER A 82 18.68 -11.76 20.02
C SER A 82 19.76 -12.28 20.96
N ASN A 83 19.37 -13.28 21.73
CA ASN A 83 20.22 -14.09 22.58
C ASN A 83 21.43 -14.60 21.76
N PRO A 84 22.68 -14.37 22.21
CA PRO A 84 23.86 -14.97 21.59
C PRO A 84 23.91 -16.47 21.93
N GLN A 85 23.10 -17.28 21.24
CA GLN A 85 23.02 -18.73 21.43
C GLN A 85 23.40 -19.52 20.17
N HIS A 86 24.31 -19.00 19.35
CA HIS A 86 24.88 -19.73 18.19
C HIS A 86 26.41 -19.65 18.14
N GLN A 87 27.09 -19.58 19.29
CA GLN A 87 28.56 -19.64 19.35
C GLN A 87 29.14 -20.64 20.39
N GLN A 88 28.32 -21.31 21.21
CA GLN A 88 28.84 -22.23 22.23
C GLN A 88 28.92 -23.70 21.81
N GLN A 89 28.49 -24.08 20.60
CA GLN A 89 28.55 -25.49 20.16
C GLN A 89 29.84 -25.84 19.38
N THR A 90 30.78 -24.89 19.20
CA THR A 90 32.02 -25.13 18.42
C THR A 90 33.27 -25.31 19.27
N ASN A 91 33.17 -25.30 20.60
CA ASN A 91 34.32 -25.37 21.52
C ASN A 91 34.14 -26.45 22.61
N LYS A 92 33.72 -27.65 22.21
CA LYS A 92 33.96 -28.88 22.96
C LYS A 92 34.31 -30.00 21.98
N LEU A 93 35.57 -30.00 21.58
CA LEU A 93 36.31 -31.17 21.13
C LEU A 93 37.45 -31.37 22.14
#